data_AF-A0A540N1X3-F1
#
_entry.id   AF-A0A540N1X3-F1
#
_cell.length_a   1.000
_cell.length_b   1.000
_cell.length_c   1.000
_cell.angle_alpha   90.00
_cell.angle_beta   90.00
_cell.angle_gamma   90.00
#
_symmetry.space_group_name_H-M   'P 1'
#
loop_
_entity.id
_entity.type
_entity.pdbx_description
1 polymer ?
#
loop_
_entity_poly.entity_id
_entity_poly.type
_entity_poly.pdbx_seq_one_letter_code
_entity_poly.pdbx_strand_id
1 'polypeptide(L)'
;MATFDLPLGYKFHPRDEELVGYSLYNKVCGTPFRYEHVVLEVDLCGIMYAKDIWNNNRGYNLEKDEDLYFFTKLKPTSTSKVGKGSCVACTIGFGTWQELKDQSQISQD
;
A
#
# COMPACT_ATOMS: atom_id res chain seq x y z
N MET A 1 22.35 -0.18 -10.90
CA MET A 1 21.12 -0.67 -10.27
C MET A 1 21.55 -1.52 -9.10
N ALA A 2 21.26 -1.10 -7.86
CA ALA A 2 21.69 -1.85 -6.68
C ALA A 2 20.91 -3.17 -6.64
N THR A 3 21.59 -4.27 -6.95
CA THR A 3 21.09 -5.61 -6.68
C THR A 3 21.24 -5.82 -5.19
N PHE A 4 20.12 -5.88 -4.47
CA PHE A 4 20.14 -6.35 -3.09
C PHE A 4 20.55 -7.82 -3.13
N ASP A 5 21.70 -8.14 -2.53
CA ASP A 5 22.15 -9.52 -2.31
C ASP A 5 21.25 -10.15 -1.23
N LEU A 6 20.00 -10.39 -1.58
CA LEU A 6 19.05 -11.10 -0.74
C LEU A 6 19.28 -12.60 -0.94
N PRO A 7 19.38 -13.38 0.14
CA PRO A 7 19.49 -14.82 0.03
C PRO A 7 18.25 -15.40 -0.65
N LEU A 8 18.43 -16.52 -1.35
CA LEU A 8 17.33 -17.26 -1.96
C LEU A 8 16.28 -17.59 -0.90
N GLY A 9 15.01 -17.27 -1.19
CA GLY A 9 13.90 -17.45 -0.28
C GLY A 9 13.66 -16.30 0.70
N TYR A 10 14.44 -15.21 0.64
CA TYR A 10 14.11 -13.99 1.38
C TYR A 10 12.81 -13.38 0.83
N LYS A 11 11.88 -13.07 1.73
CA LYS A 11 10.56 -12.51 1.41
C LYS A 11 10.34 -11.22 2.15
N PHE A 12 9.56 -10.33 1.55
CA PHE A 12 9.15 -9.10 2.20
C PHE A 12 7.88 -9.36 3.01
N HIS A 13 8.04 -9.49 4.33
CA HIS A 13 6.96 -9.74 5.28
C HIS A 13 7.12 -8.79 6.49
N PRO A 14 6.88 -7.48 6.30
CA PRO A 14 7.11 -6.48 7.34
C PRO A 14 6.05 -6.58 8.45
N ARG A 15 6.42 -6.17 9.66
CA ARG A 15 5.46 -5.84 10.71
C ARG A 15 4.83 -4.46 10.47
N ASP A 16 3.73 -4.18 11.15
CA ASP A 16 3.04 -2.89 11.05
C ASP A 16 3.97 -1.71 11.38
N GLU A 17 4.84 -1.86 12.39
CA GLU A 17 5.78 -0.80 12.77
C GLU A 17 6.86 -0.58 11.72
N GLU A 18 7.29 -1.64 11.03
CA GLU A 18 8.25 -1.57 9.93
C GLU A 18 7.62 -0.92 8.69
N LEU A 19 6.35 -1.25 8.41
CA LEU A 19 5.61 -0.65 7.30
C LEU A 19 5.44 0.87 7.51
N VAL A 20 5.09 1.29 8.73
CA VAL A 20 4.89 2.72 9.04
C VAL A 20 6.24 3.44 9.18
N GLY A 21 7.11 2.97 10.06
CA GLY A 21 8.33 3.67 10.45
C GLY A 21 9.47 3.54 9.45
N TYR A 22 9.60 2.39 8.79
CA TYR A 22 10.72 2.14 7.86
C TYR A 22 10.34 2.32 6.39
N SER A 23 9.10 2.04 6.00
CA SER A 23 8.65 2.21 4.62
C SER A 23 8.00 3.58 4.39
N LEU A 24 6.86 3.84 5.04
CA LEU A 24 6.05 5.03 4.77
C LEU A 24 6.74 6.32 5.23
N TYR A 25 7.26 6.37 6.46
CA TYR A 25 7.95 7.54 6.99
C TYR A 25 9.16 7.92 6.15
N ASN A 26 10.02 6.95 5.83
CA ASN A 26 11.19 7.21 4.98
C ASN A 26 10.81 7.68 3.57
N LYS A 27 9.76 7.10 2.97
CA LYS A 27 9.21 7.55 1.68
C LYS A 27 8.75 9.01 1.73
N VAL A 28 8.02 9.41 2.77
CA VAL A 28 7.51 10.78 2.95
C VAL A 28 8.64 11.77 3.22
N CYS A 29 9.62 11.39 4.04
CA CYS A 29 10.79 12.21 4.35
C CYS A 29 11.84 12.24 3.23
N GLY A 30 11.64 11.50 2.13
CA GLY A 30 12.61 11.39 1.04
C GLY A 30 13.94 10.74 1.44
N THR A 31 13.91 9.92 2.50
CA THR A 31 15.09 9.20 2.99
C THR A 31 15.22 7.88 2.22
N PRO A 32 16.33 7.61 1.52
CA PRO A 32 16.53 6.34 0.85
C PRO A 32 16.49 5.17 1.84
N PHE A 33 15.78 4.10 1.49
CA PHE A 33 15.66 2.92 2.35
C PHE A 33 15.82 1.62 1.55
N ARG A 34 16.20 0.54 2.25
CA ARG A 34 16.63 -0.72 1.64
C ARG A 34 15.57 -1.37 0.75
N TYR A 35 14.29 -1.12 0.99
CA TYR A 35 13.20 -1.80 0.30
C TYR A 35 12.37 -0.87 -0.59
N GLU A 36 12.95 0.26 -1.01
CA GLU A 36 12.24 1.27 -1.82
C GLU A 36 11.70 0.71 -3.14
N HIS A 37 12.38 -0.28 -3.73
CA HIS A 37 11.95 -0.92 -4.97
C HIS A 37 10.98 -2.11 -4.77
N VAL A 38 10.72 -2.51 -3.52
CA VAL A 38 9.82 -3.63 -3.20
C VAL A 38 8.37 -3.17 -3.19
N VAL A 39 8.12 -1.97 -2.66
CA VAL A 39 6.77 -1.37 -2.60
C VAL A 39 6.58 -0.45 -3.80
N LEU A 40 5.63 -0.79 -4.68
CA LEU A 40 5.45 -0.08 -5.95
C LEU A 40 4.50 1.13 -5.79
N GLU A 41 4.71 2.16 -6.60
CA GLU A 41 3.76 3.28 -6.71
C GLU A 41 2.63 2.91 -7.68
N VAL A 42 1.40 2.79 -7.18
CA VAL A 42 0.20 2.45 -7.96
C VAL A 42 -0.98 3.30 -7.52
N ASP A 43 -1.76 3.81 -8.47
CA ASP A 43 -3.03 4.50 -8.19
C ASP A 43 -4.15 3.48 -7.90
N LEU A 44 -4.30 3.10 -6.62
CA LEU A 44 -5.33 2.18 -6.14
C LEU A 44 -6.72 2.80 -6.16
N CYS A 45 -6.80 4.14 -6.19
CA CYS A 45 -8.03 4.91 -6.31
C CYS A 45 -8.22 5.44 -7.74
N GLY A 46 -7.75 4.66 -8.73
CA GLY A 46 -7.78 4.99 -10.14
C GLY A 46 -8.87 4.23 -10.92
N ILE A 47 -8.72 4.25 -12.24
CA ILE A 47 -9.65 3.58 -13.16
C ILE A 47 -9.35 2.09 -13.37
N MET A 48 -8.22 1.59 -12.87
CA MET A 48 -7.86 0.17 -12.98
C MET A 48 -8.68 -0.67 -12.00
N TYR A 49 -8.97 -1.92 -12.36
CA TYR A 49 -9.61 -2.85 -11.44
C TYR A 49 -8.59 -3.52 -10.51
N ALA A 50 -9.03 -3.92 -9.31
CA ALA A 50 -8.18 -4.62 -8.33
C ALA A 50 -7.51 -5.86 -8.93
N LYS A 51 -8.24 -6.64 -9.76
CA LYS A 51 -7.70 -7.81 -10.44
C LYS A 51 -6.58 -7.47 -11.42
N ASP A 52 -6.69 -6.35 -12.12
CA ASP A 52 -5.65 -5.91 -13.07
C ASP A 52 -4.42 -5.41 -12.33
N ILE A 53 -4.62 -4.67 -11.22
CA ILE A 53 -3.53 -4.27 -10.32
C ILE A 53 -2.81 -5.52 -9.80
N TRP A 54 -3.53 -6.53 -9.33
CA TRP A 54 -2.96 -7.79 -8.87
C TRP A 54 -2.13 -8.50 -9.96
N ASN A 55 -2.73 -8.70 -11.14
CA ASN A 55 -2.09 -9.44 -12.23
C ASN A 55 -0.85 -8.72 -12.79
N ASN A 56 -0.91 -7.39 -12.91
CA ASN A 56 0.18 -6.60 -13.47
C ASN A 56 1.39 -6.52 -12.52
N ASN A 57 1.19 -6.71 -11.23
CA ASN A 57 2.23 -6.58 -10.20
C ASN A 57 2.70 -7.95 -9.67
N ARG A 58 2.72 -8.97 -10.53
CA ARG A 58 3.21 -10.33 -10.23
C ARG A 58 2.41 -11.07 -9.14
N GLY A 59 1.15 -10.72 -8.91
CA GLY A 59 0.33 -11.40 -7.91
C GLY A 59 0.15 -12.91 -8.13
N TYR A 60 0.39 -13.42 -9.35
CA TYR A 60 0.38 -14.86 -9.65
C TYR A 60 1.66 -15.59 -9.23
N ASN A 61 2.75 -14.87 -8.96
CA ASN A 61 4.02 -15.43 -8.48
C ASN A 61 4.12 -15.45 -6.94
N LEU A 62 3.10 -14.92 -6.25
CA LEU A 62 3.05 -14.90 -4.80
C LEU A 62 2.66 -16.27 -4.26
N GLU A 63 3.26 -16.63 -3.13
CA GLU A 63 2.77 -17.74 -2.33
C GLU A 63 1.49 -17.36 -1.57
N LYS A 64 0.79 -18.35 -1.00
CA LYS A 64 -0.52 -18.14 -0.35
C LYS A 64 -0.51 -17.15 0.82
N ASP A 65 0.65 -16.95 1.44
CA ASP A 65 0.82 -16.15 2.65
C ASP A 65 1.60 -14.85 2.37
N GLU A 66 1.65 -14.42 1.10
CA GLU A 66 2.34 -13.20 0.69
C GLU A 66 1.35 -12.13 0.20
N ASP A 67 1.61 -10.89 0.62
CA ASP A 67 0.81 -9.73 0.26
C ASP A 67 1.55 -8.79 -0.71
N LEU A 68 0.77 -8.02 -1.47
CA LEU A 68 1.27 -6.90 -2.27
C LEU A 68 1.13 -5.60 -1.49
N TYR A 69 2.22 -4.85 -1.43
CA TYR A 69 2.25 -3.53 -0.82
C TYR A 69 2.40 -2.46 -1.90
N PHE A 70 1.60 -1.40 -1.80
CA PHE A 70 1.61 -0.29 -2.75
C PHE A 70 1.63 1.05 -2.02
N PHE A 71 2.41 1.99 -2.55
CA PHE A 71 2.23 3.40 -2.27
C PHE A 71 1.15 3.94 -3.19
N THR A 72 0.17 4.62 -2.62
CA THR A 72 -0.90 5.25 -3.38
C THR A 72 -1.17 6.66 -2.88
N LYS A 73 -1.67 7.51 -3.78
CA LYS A 73 -2.08 8.87 -3.44
C LYS A 73 -3.56 8.83 -3.08
N LEU A 74 -3.88 9.20 -1.84
CA LEU A 74 -5.27 9.36 -1.43
C LEU A 74 -5.89 10.56 -2.16
N LYS A 75 -7.05 10.35 -2.77
CA LYS A 75 -7.81 11.41 -3.45
C LYS A 75 -8.93 11.88 -2.53
N PRO A 76 -8.89 13.10 -1.97
CA PRO A 76 -9.99 13.61 -1.18
C PRO A 76 -11.24 13.75 -2.07
N THR A 77 -12.39 13.36 -1.53
CA THR A 77 -13.66 13.52 -2.24
C THR A 77 -14.11 14.97 -2.16
N SER A 78 -14.61 15.52 -3.25
CA SER A 78 -15.12 16.90 -3.32
C SER A 78 -16.33 17.18 -2.41
N THR A 79 -16.91 16.14 -1.80
CA THR A 79 -18.04 16.20 -0.85
C THR A 79 -17.63 16.14 0.62
N SER A 80 -16.35 16.08 0.96
CA SER A 80 -15.87 16.21 2.35
C SER A 80 -16.07 17.65 2.84
N LYS A 81 -17.32 17.99 3.16
CA LYS A 81 -17.67 19.19 3.92
C LYS A 81 -17.01 19.09 5.30
N VAL A 82 -16.30 20.15 5.66
CA VAL A 82 -15.73 20.40 6.98
C VAL A 82 -16.72 19.93 8.07
N GLY A 83 -16.38 18.85 8.78
CA GLY A 83 -17.13 18.41 9.97
C GLY A 83 -17.70 16.99 9.98
N LYS A 84 -17.61 16.20 8.90
CA LYS A 84 -17.91 14.75 8.93
C LYS A 84 -16.67 13.97 8.48
N GLY A 85 -16.35 12.90 9.22
CA GLY A 85 -15.11 12.12 9.10
C GLY A 85 -14.61 11.96 7.67
N SER A 86 -13.29 12.07 7.51
CA SER A 86 -12.56 12.04 6.25
C SER A 86 -12.80 10.73 5.47
N CYS A 87 -13.98 10.58 4.85
CA CYS A 87 -14.25 9.48 3.95
C CYS A 87 -13.54 9.76 2.63
N VAL A 88 -12.34 9.21 2.50
CA VAL A 88 -11.67 9.07 1.20
C VAL A 88 -12.43 8.00 0.44
N ALA A 89 -13.40 8.38 -0.40
CA ALA A 89 -13.99 7.40 -1.31
C ALA A 89 -12.92 7.01 -2.33
N CYS A 90 -12.24 5.91 -2.05
CA CYS A 90 -11.34 5.30 -3.00
C CYS A 90 -12.22 4.51 -3.99
N THR A 91 -12.44 5.08 -5.16
CA THR A 91 -13.10 4.40 -6.29
C THR A 91 -12.07 3.55 -7.02
N ILE A 92 -12.43 2.33 -7.41
CA ILE A 92 -11.55 1.42 -8.17
C ILE A 92 -12.29 0.86 -9.38
N GLY A 93 -11.86 1.25 -10.58
CA GLY A 93 -12.61 0.98 -11.80
C GLY A 93 -14.02 1.56 -11.71
N PHE A 94 -15.05 0.69 -11.80
CA PHE A 94 -16.46 1.06 -11.60
C PHE A 94 -16.99 0.78 -10.18
N GLY A 95 -16.15 0.35 -9.26
CA GLY A 95 -16.50 0.03 -7.88
C GLY A 95 -15.99 1.06 -6.86
N THR A 96 -16.30 0.83 -5.59
CA THR A 96 -15.76 1.59 -4.46
C THR A 96 -15.19 0.62 -3.43
N TRP A 97 -14.04 0.96 -2.85
CA TRP A 97 -13.50 0.22 -1.72
C TRP A 97 -14.42 0.37 -0.51
N GLN A 98 -14.80 -0.75 0.10
CA GLN A 98 -15.63 -0.76 1.31
C GLN A 98 -14.75 -1.02 2.52
N GLU A 99 -14.85 -0.16 3.52
CA GLU A 99 -14.23 -0.38 4.82
C GLU A 99 -14.89 -1.61 5.49
N LEU A 100 -14.06 -2.61 5.79
CA LEU A 100 -14.45 -3.69 6.68
C LEU A 100 -14.05 -3.27 8.09
N LYS A 101 -15.01 -3.18 9.00
CA LYS A 101 -14.77 -2.79 10.39
C LYS A 101 -14.07 -3.92 11.13
N ASP A 102 -12.76 -3.98 11.04
CA ASP A 102 -11.93 -4.67 12.02
C ASP A 102 -10.87 -3.68 12.52
N GLN A 103 -10.95 -3.31 13.79
CA GLN A 103 -10.15 -2.22 14.35
C GLN A 103 -8.84 -2.78 14.92
N SER A 104 -7.82 -2.91 14.08
CA SER A 104 -6.42 -2.95 14.53
C SER A 104 -5.92 -1.52 14.69
N GLN A 105 -5.86 -1.02 15.92
CA GLN A 105 -5.16 0.22 16.27
C GLN A 105 -3.66 -0.07 16.32
N ILE A 106 -2.87 0.61 15.50
CA ILE A 106 -1.41 0.56 15.60
C ILE A 106 -1.01 1.57 16.68
N SER A 107 -0.53 1.09 17.83
CA SER A 107 -0.06 1.95 18.92
C SER A 107 1.22 2.67 18.47
N GLN A 108 1.25 3.99 18.65
CA GLN A 108 2.50 4.75 18.64
C GLN A 108 2.91 4.93 20.10
N ASP A 109 3.89 4.16 20.55
CA ASP A 109 4.54 4.36 21.85
C ASP A 109 5.60 5.47 21.76
#